data_AF-A0A099KRD6-F1
#
_entry.id   AF-A0A099KRD6-F1
#
_cell.length_a   1.000
_cell.length_b   1.000
_cell.length_c   1.000
_cell.angle_alpha   90.00
_cell.angle_beta   90.00
_cell.angle_gamma   90.00
#
_symmetry.space_group_name_H-M   'P 1'
#
loop_
_entity.id
_entity.type
_entity.pdbx_description
1 polymer ?
#
loop_
_entity_poly.entity_id
_entity_poly.type
_entity_poly.pdbx_seq_one_letter_code
_entity_poly.pdbx_strand_id
1 'polypeptide(L)'
;MSLFNKPAEWMNHVAGDKSKILATIFFHAIYTTFSLWMLFNFIKTAGNTYTISFTDILLFGSSFFIIAVIVPALYLYGAYRLLKERKQKSGEV
;
A
#
# COMPACT_ATOMS: atom_id res chain seq x y z
N MET A 1 -2.17 15.93 7.82
CA MET A 1 -3.45 15.50 7.20
C MET A 1 -3.41 13.99 7.05
N SER A 2 -4.39 13.24 7.57
CA SER A 2 -4.36 11.76 7.49
C SER A 2 -5.43 11.22 6.55
N LEU A 3 -5.11 10.13 5.86
CA LEU A 3 -6.06 9.40 5.03
C LEU A 3 -7.26 8.89 5.85
N PHE A 4 -7.05 8.54 7.12
CA PHE A 4 -8.08 7.99 7.99
C PHE A 4 -9.15 9.02 8.37
N ASN A 5 -8.75 10.27 8.60
CA ASN A 5 -9.68 11.32 9.04
C ASN A 5 -10.25 12.10 7.86
N LYS A 6 -9.48 12.27 6.79
CA LYS A 6 -9.82 13.13 5.65
C LYS A 6 -9.34 12.54 4.32
N PRO A 7 -9.94 11.43 3.86
CA PRO A 7 -9.41 10.64 2.73
C PRO A 7 -9.42 11.38 1.39
N ALA A 8 -10.48 12.13 1.07
CA ALA A 8 -10.57 12.87 -0.19
C ALA A 8 -9.62 14.07 -0.25
N GLU A 9 -9.52 14.81 0.86
CA GLU A 9 -8.57 15.91 1.06
C GLU A 9 -7.12 15.42 0.98
N TRP A 10 -6.80 14.28 1.60
CA TRP A 10 -5.49 13.63 1.48
C TRP A 10 -5.21 13.21 0.03
N MET A 11 -6.18 12.60 -0.64
CA MET A 11 -6.02 12.16 -2.03
C MET A 11 -5.80 13.34 -2.97
N ASN A 12 -6.49 14.47 -2.78
CA ASN A 12 -6.23 15.71 -3.52
C ASN A 12 -4.81 16.25 -3.26
N HIS A 13 -4.28 16.14 -2.04
CA HIS A 13 -2.93 16.58 -1.74
C HIS A 13 -1.86 15.71 -2.42
N VAL A 14 -2.07 14.40 -2.45
CA VAL A 14 -1.14 13.43 -3.06
C VAL A 14 -1.25 13.43 -4.58
N ALA A 15 -2.47 13.48 -5.12
CA ALA A 15 -2.72 13.48 -6.55
C ALA A 15 -2.65 14.87 -7.22
N GLY A 16 -2.55 15.94 -6.42
CA GLY A 16 -2.42 17.31 -6.91
C GLY A 16 -1.10 17.58 -7.64
N ASP A 17 -0.13 16.69 -7.52
CA ASP A 17 1.16 16.79 -8.19
C ASP A 17 1.58 15.42 -8.78
N LYS A 18 1.79 15.39 -10.10
CA LYS A 18 2.19 14.18 -10.82
C LYS A 18 3.51 13.61 -10.30
N SER A 19 4.43 14.47 -9.84
CA SER A 19 5.72 14.03 -9.30
C SER A 19 5.57 13.24 -7.99
N LYS A 20 4.62 13.62 -7.13
CA LYS A 20 4.32 12.91 -5.88
C LYS A 20 3.70 11.53 -6.12
N ILE A 21 2.86 11.41 -7.15
CA ILE A 21 2.29 10.12 -7.57
C ILE A 21 3.40 9.21 -8.08
N LEU A 22 4.27 9.72 -8.96
CA LEU A 22 5.41 8.95 -9.49
C LEU A 22 6.36 8.52 -8.37
N ALA A 23 6.69 9.42 -7.45
CA ALA A 23 7.50 9.11 -6.29
C ALA A 23 6.86 8.02 -5.42
N THR A 24 5.55 8.12 -5.19
CA THR A 24 4.79 7.10 -4.43
C THR A 24 4.88 5.74 -5.12
N ILE A 25 4.60 5.65 -6.42
CA ILE A 25 4.67 4.40 -7.19
C ILE A 25 6.09 3.82 -7.13
N PHE A 26 7.10 4.67 -7.30
CA PHE A 26 8.50 4.27 -7.26
C PHE A 26 8.92 3.73 -5.89
N PHE A 27 8.62 4.46 -4.81
CA PHE A 27 8.89 3.99 -3.44
C PHE A 27 8.14 2.69 -3.15
N HIS A 28 6.89 2.60 -3.58
CA HIS A 28 6.08 1.39 -3.40
C HIS A 28 6.70 0.18 -4.09
N ALA A 29 7.15 0.33 -5.33
CA ALA A 29 7.86 -0.72 -6.06
C ALA A 29 9.15 -1.13 -5.33
N ILE A 30 9.98 -0.17 -4.92
CA ILE A 30 11.22 -0.44 -4.17
C ILE A 30 10.92 -1.22 -2.88
N TYR A 31 9.97 -0.73 -2.08
CA TYR A 31 9.64 -1.36 -0.81
C TYR A 31 9.05 -2.76 -1.00
N THR A 32 8.21 -2.96 -2.03
CA THR A 32 7.67 -4.29 -2.35
C THR A 32 8.78 -5.26 -2.75
N THR A 33 9.67 -4.84 -3.65
CA THR A 33 10.83 -5.65 -4.09
C THR A 33 11.75 -5.96 -2.92
N PHE A 34 12.03 -4.99 -2.05
CA PHE A 34 12.86 -5.18 -0.88
C PHE A 34 12.23 -6.17 0.11
N SER A 35 10.93 -6.06 0.40
CA SER A 35 10.22 -6.99 1.27
C SER A 35 10.21 -8.42 0.71
N LEU A 36 10.01 -8.58 -0.60
CA LEU A 36 10.10 -9.89 -1.26
C LEU A 36 11.51 -10.48 -1.18
N TRP A 37 12.54 -9.64 -1.39
CA TRP A 37 13.92 -10.06 -1.26
C TRP A 37 14.27 -10.49 0.17
N MET A 38 13.80 -9.78 1.18
CA MET A 38 13.96 -10.15 2.59
C MET A 38 13.30 -11.50 2.90
N LEU A 39 12.06 -11.70 2.44
CA LEU A 39 11.33 -12.97 2.61
C LEU A 39 12.06 -14.13 1.92
N PHE A 40 12.58 -13.91 0.71
CA PHE A 40 13.37 -14.90 -0.02
C PHE A 40 14.64 -15.31 0.76
N ASN A 41 15.39 -14.34 1.27
CA ASN A 41 16.60 -14.64 2.06
C ASN A 41 16.29 -15.34 3.37
N PHE A 42 15.19 -14.98 4.03
CA PHE A 42 14.72 -15.68 5.22
C PHE A 42 14.44 -17.15 4.93
N ILE A 43 13.65 -17.44 3.89
CA ILE A 43 13.32 -18.81 3.46
C ILE A 43 14.60 -19.58 3.09
N LYS A 44 15.52 -18.95 2.38
CA LYS A 44 16.81 -19.54 2.00
C LYS A 44 17.67 -19.88 3.22
N THR A 45 17.71 -19.00 4.22
CA THR A 45 18.54 -19.18 5.44
C THR A 45 17.98 -20.24 6.37
N ALA A 46 16.65 -20.40 6.41
CA ALA A 46 15.99 -21.43 7.21
C ALA A 46 16.40 -22.86 6.81
N GLY A 47 16.90 -23.07 5.57
CA GLY A 47 17.51 -24.32 5.10
C GLY A 47 16.53 -25.49 4.89
N ASN A 48 15.44 -25.54 5.66
CA ASN A 48 14.38 -26.52 5.56
C ASN A 48 13.02 -25.80 5.64
N THR A 49 12.35 -25.64 4.51
CA THR A 49 11.05 -24.98 4.41
C THR A 49 9.96 -25.61 5.28
N TYR A 50 10.09 -26.90 5.61
CA TYR A 50 9.17 -27.61 6.51
C TYR A 50 9.29 -27.19 7.98
N THR A 51 10.33 -26.42 8.35
CA THR A 51 10.53 -25.89 9.71
C THR A 51 10.02 -24.47 9.88
N ILE A 52 9.68 -23.79 8.78
CA ILE A 52 9.16 -22.43 8.82
C ILE A 52 7.69 -22.49 9.26
N SER A 53 7.37 -21.93 10.43
CA SER A 53 5.99 -21.89 10.90
C SER A 53 5.19 -20.84 10.11
N PHE A 54 3.87 -21.01 10.09
CA PHE A 54 2.99 -19.98 9.53
C PHE A 54 3.16 -18.63 10.24
N THR A 55 3.47 -18.63 11.55
CA THR A 55 3.73 -17.43 12.33
C THR A 55 4.99 -16.71 11.84
N ASP A 56 6.04 -17.44 11.46
CA ASP A 56 7.25 -16.84 10.89
C ASP A 56 6.96 -16.20 9.53
N ILE A 57 6.17 -16.87 8.69
CA ILE A 57 5.73 -16.31 7.40
C ILE A 57 4.90 -15.04 7.62
N LEU A 58 4.02 -15.03 8.61
CA LEU A 58 3.25 -13.84 8.97
C LEU A 58 4.15 -12.72 9.48
N LEU A 59 5.13 -13.02 10.34
CA LEU A 59 6.01 -12.00 10.92
C LEU A 59 6.87 -11.34 9.82
N PHE A 60 7.54 -12.14 8.99
CA PHE A 60 8.42 -11.64 7.93
C PHE A 60 7.65 -11.13 6.70
N GLY A 61 6.52 -11.76 6.38
CA GLY A 61 5.63 -11.38 5.27
C GLY A 61 4.65 -10.26 5.59
N SER A 62 4.46 -9.88 6.86
CA SER A 62 3.55 -8.79 7.26
C SER A 62 3.90 -7.46 6.58
N SER A 63 5.19 -7.14 6.47
CA SER A 63 5.69 -5.96 5.79
C SER A 63 5.30 -5.96 4.30
N PHE A 64 5.47 -7.09 3.62
CA PHE A 64 5.00 -7.29 2.25
C PHE A 64 3.47 -7.13 2.16
N PHE A 65 2.70 -7.72 3.07
CA PHE A 65 1.24 -7.63 3.03
C PHE A 65 0.75 -6.19 3.25
N ILE A 66 1.35 -5.46 4.19
CA ILE A 66 1.03 -4.06 4.45
C ILE A 66 1.37 -3.21 3.21
N ILE A 67 2.56 -3.36 2.66
CA ILE A 67 3.01 -2.57 1.51
C ILE A 67 2.21 -2.98 0.27
N ALA A 68 2.13 -4.24 -0.11
CA ALA A 68 1.55 -4.68 -1.38
C ALA A 68 0.01 -4.70 -1.40
N VAL A 69 -0.67 -4.82 -0.25
CA VAL A 69 -2.13 -4.97 -0.19
C VAL A 69 -2.80 -3.79 0.49
N ILE A 70 -2.34 -3.41 1.69
CA ILE A 70 -3.01 -2.38 2.49
C ILE A 70 -2.80 -0.99 1.88
N VAL A 71 -1.56 -0.63 1.51
CA VAL A 71 -1.27 0.69 0.95
C VAL A 71 -2.06 0.95 -0.36
N PRO A 72 -2.13 0.04 -1.34
CA PRO A 72 -2.91 0.27 -2.56
C PRO A 72 -4.41 0.34 -2.28
N ALA A 73 -4.94 -0.50 -1.38
CA ALA A 73 -6.34 -0.44 -0.97
C ALA A 73 -6.72 0.91 -0.34
N LEU A 74 -5.81 1.47 0.46
CA LEU A 74 -5.93 2.79 1.06
C LEU A 74 -5.94 3.92 0.00
N TYR A 75 -5.10 3.82 -1.03
CA TYR A 75 -5.14 4.74 -2.18
C TYR A 75 -6.46 4.65 -2.96
N LEU A 76 -6.93 3.44 -3.24
CA LEU A 76 -8.22 3.21 -3.91
C LEU A 76 -9.38 3.79 -3.09
N TYR A 77 -9.36 3.61 -1.77
CA TYR A 77 -10.33 4.21 -0.87
C TYR A 77 -10.32 5.74 -0.94
N GLY A 78 -9.14 6.37 -0.91
CA GLY A 78 -8.99 7.82 -1.07
C GLY A 78 -9.55 8.32 -2.40
N ALA A 79 -9.25 7.62 -3.50
CA ALA A 79 -9.76 7.93 -4.83
C ALA A 79 -11.28 7.79 -4.92
N TYR A 80 -11.84 6.71 -4.39
CA TYR A 80 -13.28 6.49 -4.31
C TYR A 80 -14.00 7.62 -3.55
N ARG A 81 -13.47 8.00 -2.38
CA ARG A 81 -14.02 9.09 -1.57
C ARG A 81 -14.01 10.42 -2.32
N LEU A 82 -12.93 10.72 -3.02
CA LEU A 82 -12.81 11.91 -3.84
C LEU A 82 -13.83 11.92 -4.99
N LEU A 83 -13.99 10.80 -5.71
CA LEU A 83 -14.96 10.68 -6.79
C LEU A 83 -16.39 10.83 -6.29
N LYS A 84 -16.72 10.20 -5.15
CA LYS A 84 -18.04 10.32 -4.51
C LYS A 84 -18.36 11.77 -4.15
N GLU A 85 -17.42 12.50 -3.56
CA GLU A 85 -17.60 13.92 -3.21
C GLU A 85 -17.77 14.81 -4.45
N ARG A 86 -17.04 14.53 -5.54
CA ARG A 86 -17.22 15.25 -6.80
C ARG A 86 -18.59 14.98 -7.41
N LYS A 87 -19.05 13.74 -7.40
CA LYS A 87 -20.35 13.33 -7.94
C LYS A 87 -21.53 13.98 -7.18
N GLN A 88 -21.41 14.09 -5.86
CA GLN A 88 -22.38 14.82 -5.03
C GLN A 88 -22.42 16.32 -5.36
N LYS A 89 -21.27 16.92 -5.68
CA LYS A 89 -21.20 18.34 -6.05
C LYS A 89 -21.69 18.63 -7.47
N SER A 90 -21.61 17.67 -8.39
CA SER A 90 -22.12 17.83 -9.76
C SER A 90 -23.62 17.55 -9.91
N GLY A 91 -24.31 17.14 -8.84
CA GLY A 91 -25.74 16.81 -8.89
C GLY A 91 -26.05 15.50 -9.62
N GLU A 92 -25.04 14.67 -9.89
CA GLU A 92 -25.19 13.36 -10.54
C GLU A 92 -25.59 12.24 -9.54
N VAL A 93 -25.83 12.60 -8.28
CA VAL A 93 -26.46 11.80 -7.21
C VAL A 93 -27.31 12.72 -6.35
#